data_AF-A0ABD2P7F7-F1
#
_entry.id   AF-A0ABD2P7F7-F1
#
_cell.length_a   1.000
_cell.length_b   1.000
_cell.length_c   1.000
_cell.angle_alpha   90.00
_cell.angle_beta   90.00
_cell.angle_gamma   90.00
#
_symmetry.space_group_name_H-M   'P 1'
#
loop_
_entity.id
_entity.type
_entity.pdbx_description
1 polymer ?
#
loop_
_entity_poly.entity_id
_entity_poly.type
_entity_poly.pdbx_seq_one_letter_code
_entity_poly.pdbx_strand_id
1 'polypeptide(L)'
;MGAQGSERSVWELMRFYELRQYNGVRNAGDGILDLILSNLPCRVDRDMSPFLNEDKYHPALMCHLNLGSDSCVRLSRSSNFGALNFHKVDMATLCEDLQSEQFIVR
;
A
#
# COMPACT_ATOMS: atom_id res chain seq x y z
N MET A 1 10.18 -2.66 -40.53
CA MET A 1 10.07 -1.61 -39.50
C MET A 1 8.83 -1.91 -38.68
N GLY A 2 9.00 -2.62 -37.56
CA GLY A 2 7.92 -2.93 -36.62
C GLY A 2 8.13 -2.09 -35.37
N ALA A 3 7.09 -1.37 -34.94
CA ALA A 3 7.11 -0.58 -33.71
C ALA A 3 7.38 -1.51 -32.52
N GLN A 4 8.57 -1.41 -31.92
CA GLN A 4 8.86 -2.02 -30.63
C GLN A 4 8.23 -1.13 -29.57
N GLY A 5 7.06 -1.54 -29.06
CA GLY A 5 6.52 -0.98 -27.84
C GLY A 5 7.55 -1.15 -26.73
N SER A 6 7.89 -0.06 -26.03
CA SER A 6 8.78 -0.06 -24.88
C SER A 6 8.13 -0.81 -23.72
N GLU A 7 8.11 -2.14 -23.77
CA GLU A 7 7.82 -2.98 -22.59
C GLU A 7 8.99 -2.84 -21.62
N ARG A 8 8.92 -1.84 -20.74
CA ARG A 8 9.88 -1.73 -19.64
C ARG A 8 9.66 -2.91 -18.72
N SER A 9 10.69 -3.74 -18.56
CA SER A 9 10.57 -4.93 -17.71
C SER A 9 10.40 -4.51 -16.23
N VAL A 10 9.74 -5.35 -15.43
CA VAL A 10 9.64 -5.13 -13.97
C VAL A 10 11.02 -4.99 -13.33
N TRP A 11 12.02 -5.68 -13.88
CA TRP A 11 13.42 -5.56 -13.45
C TRP A 11 14.01 -4.17 -13.67
N GLU A 12 13.70 -3.54 -14.81
CA GLU A 12 14.13 -2.17 -15.08
C GLU A 12 13.48 -1.18 -14.13
N LEU A 13 12.19 -1.37 -13.84
CA LEU A 13 11.45 -0.57 -12.86
C LEU A 13 12.08 -0.69 -11.46
N MET A 14 12.31 -1.93 -11.00
CA MET A 14 12.92 -2.20 -9.70
C MET A 14 14.32 -1.59 -9.60
N ARG A 15 15.12 -1.70 -10.65
CA ARG A 15 16.47 -1.13 -10.68
C ARG A 15 16.44 0.39 -10.66
N PHE A 16 15.58 1.02 -11.45
CA PHE A 16 15.52 2.48 -11.57
C PHE A 16 15.04 3.14 -10.28
N TYR A 17 14.07 2.54 -9.59
CA TYR A 17 13.50 3.07 -8.35
C TYR A 17 14.06 2.45 -7.07
N GLU A 18 15.13 1.65 -7.18
CA GLU A 18 15.75 0.93 -6.05
C GLU A 18 14.74 0.08 -5.24
N LEU A 19 13.75 -0.49 -5.91
CA LEU A 19 12.70 -1.26 -5.28
C LEU A 19 13.21 -2.64 -4.88
N ARG A 20 12.87 -3.05 -3.67
CA ARG A 20 13.08 -4.39 -3.14
C ARG A 20 11.75 -5.09 -3.02
N GLN A 21 11.78 -6.41 -3.18
CA GLN A 21 10.60 -7.25 -3.06
C GLN A 21 10.38 -7.66 -1.60
N TYR A 22 9.13 -7.57 -1.13
CA TYR A 22 8.72 -7.85 0.25
C TYR A 22 7.66 -8.96 0.34
N ASN A 23 7.58 -9.82 -0.66
CA ASN A 23 6.64 -10.93 -0.67
C ASN A 23 7.07 -12.04 0.29
N GLY A 24 6.38 -12.16 1.42
CA GLY A 24 6.56 -13.26 2.38
C GLY A 24 5.31 -14.12 2.59
N VAL A 25 4.13 -13.60 2.25
CA VAL A 25 2.85 -14.26 2.50
C VAL A 25 2.48 -15.14 1.31
N ARG A 26 2.18 -16.41 1.60
CA ARG A 26 1.75 -17.41 0.61
C ARG A 26 0.24 -17.56 0.61
N ASN A 27 -0.32 -17.86 -0.56
CA ASN A 27 -1.74 -18.16 -0.72
C ASN A 27 -2.08 -19.60 -0.30
N ALA A 28 -3.34 -20.01 -0.43
CA ALA A 28 -3.79 -21.34 -0.02
C ALA A 28 -3.16 -22.50 -0.84
N GLY A 29 -2.61 -22.19 -2.02
CA GLY A 29 -1.89 -23.13 -2.88
C GLY A 29 -0.37 -23.09 -2.73
N ASP A 30 0.15 -22.51 -1.63
CA ASP A 30 1.58 -22.34 -1.36
C ASP A 30 2.34 -21.47 -2.39
N GLY A 31 1.59 -20.70 -3.20
CA GLY A 31 2.12 -19.77 -4.20
C GLY A 31 2.18 -18.32 -3.72
N ILE A 32 2.92 -17.49 -4.45
CA ILE A 32 2.96 -16.03 -4.30
C ILE A 32 2.48 -15.44 -5.63
N LEU A 33 1.32 -14.78 -5.61
CA LEU A 33 0.73 -14.15 -6.80
C LEU A 33 0.82 -12.63 -6.75
N ASP A 34 0.66 -12.06 -5.57
CA ASP A 34 0.78 -10.62 -5.39
C ASP A 34 2.26 -10.22 -5.42
N LEU A 35 2.58 -9.06 -5.97
CA LEU A 35 3.95 -8.52 -6.02
C LEU A 35 4.01 -7.25 -5.17
N ILE A 36 4.86 -7.25 -4.16
CA ILE A 36 5.00 -6.13 -3.23
C ILE A 36 6.41 -5.58 -3.36
N LEU A 37 6.50 -4.35 -3.83
CA LEU A 37 7.77 -3.65 -4.08
C LEU A 37 7.82 -2.36 -3.26
N SER A 38 8.95 -2.10 -2.62
CA SER A 38 9.19 -0.83 -1.93
C SER A 38 10.68 -0.49 -1.93
N ASN A 39 11.01 0.79 -2.02
CA ASN A 39 12.35 1.31 -1.77
C ASN A 39 12.57 1.61 -0.27
N LEU A 40 11.53 1.48 0.56
CA LEU A 40 11.60 1.63 2.01
C LEU A 40 11.54 0.26 2.71
N PRO A 41 12.17 0.10 3.88
CA PRO A 41 11.96 -1.08 4.71
C PRO A 41 10.48 -1.29 5.03
N CYS A 42 9.93 -2.39 4.53
CA CYS A 42 8.56 -2.82 4.74
C CYS A 42 8.55 -4.19 5.42
N ARG A 43 7.54 -4.44 6.25
CA ARG A 43 7.17 -5.80 6.68
C ARG A 43 5.78 -6.09 6.14
N VAL A 44 5.61 -7.24 5.52
CA VAL A 44 4.32 -7.70 5.00
C VAL A 44 3.89 -8.92 5.80
N ASP A 45 2.72 -8.85 6.40
CA ASP A 45 2.07 -9.94 7.12
C ASP A 45 0.71 -10.25 6.48
N ARG A 46 0.15 -11.43 6.79
CA ARG A 46 -1.25 -11.73 6.44
C ARG A 46 -2.17 -11.02 7.42
N ASP A 47 -3.24 -10.43 6.92
CA ASP A 47 -4.30 -9.89 7.77
C ASP A 47 -5.06 -11.05 8.43
N MET A 48 -5.17 -11.01 9.76
CA MET A 48 -5.86 -12.04 10.54
C MET A 48 -7.33 -11.69 10.79
N SER A 49 -7.77 -10.50 10.40
CA SER A 49 -9.12 -9.98 10.61
C SER A 49 -9.67 -9.29 9.36
N PRO A 50 -9.74 -9.98 8.21
CA PRO A 50 -10.24 -9.40 6.98
C PRO A 50 -11.73 -9.05 7.11
N PHE A 51 -12.13 -7.87 6.62
CA PHE A 51 -13.53 -7.41 6.69
C PHE A 51 -14.49 -8.22 5.81
N LEU A 52 -13.95 -8.96 4.84
CA LEU A 52 -14.69 -9.81 3.92
C LEU A 52 -14.03 -11.20 3.88
N ASN A 53 -14.75 -12.18 3.35
CA ASN A 53 -14.18 -13.50 3.12
C ASN A 53 -13.00 -13.39 2.13
N GLU A 54 -11.84 -13.92 2.53
CA GLU A 54 -10.63 -13.86 1.69
C GLU A 54 -10.75 -14.74 0.45
N ASP A 55 -10.11 -14.31 -0.64
CA ASP A 55 -9.85 -15.15 -1.80
C ASP A 55 -8.75 -16.16 -1.45
N LYS A 56 -8.96 -17.43 -1.84
CA LYS A 56 -7.95 -18.50 -1.69
C LYS A 56 -6.62 -18.19 -2.38
N TYR A 57 -6.63 -17.41 -3.45
CA TYR A 57 -5.46 -17.07 -4.26
C TYR A 57 -4.82 -15.73 -3.87
N HIS A 58 -5.60 -14.83 -3.25
CA HIS A 58 -5.18 -13.49 -2.85
C HIS A 58 -5.51 -13.28 -1.37
N PRO A 59 -4.63 -13.73 -0.45
CA PRO A 59 -4.81 -13.47 0.98
C PRO A 59 -4.78 -11.96 1.25
N ALA A 60 -5.51 -11.48 2.25
CA ALA A 60 -5.42 -10.10 2.66
C ALA A 60 -4.04 -9.85 3.30
N LEU A 61 -3.42 -8.72 2.94
CA LEU A 61 -2.05 -8.38 3.33
C LEU A 61 -2.03 -7.10 4.14
N MET A 62 -1.23 -7.09 5.20
CA MET A 62 -0.94 -5.92 6.02
C MET A 62 0.51 -5.49 5.77
N CYS A 63 0.70 -4.26 5.30
CA CYS A 63 2.01 -3.68 5.01
C CYS A 63 2.40 -2.67 6.09
N HIS A 64 3.48 -2.94 6.80
CA HIS A 64 4.06 -2.07 7.82
C HIS A 64 5.24 -1.31 7.23
N LEU A 65 5.08 0.00 7.04
CA LEU A 65 6.16 0.90 6.62
C LEU A 65 6.74 1.61 7.83
N ASN A 66 8.07 1.60 7.97
CA ASN A 66 8.74 2.45 8.94
C ASN A 66 9.23 3.72 8.25
N LEU A 67 8.49 4.81 8.41
CA LEU A 67 8.75 6.07 7.72
C LEU A 67 9.83 6.95 8.38
N GLY A 68 10.49 6.46 9.43
CA GLY A 68 11.38 7.29 10.25
C GLY A 68 10.57 8.25 11.12
N SER A 69 10.97 8.37 12.38
CA SER A 69 10.24 9.16 13.37
C SER A 69 10.61 10.64 13.28
N ASP A 70 10.09 11.37 12.28
CA ASP A 70 10.16 12.85 12.28
C ASP A 70 8.84 13.56 11.96
N SER A 71 7.74 12.83 11.74
CA SER A 71 6.41 13.43 11.74
C SER A 71 5.39 12.42 12.21
N CYS A 72 5.14 12.40 13.52
CA CYS A 72 3.89 11.88 14.04
C CYS A 72 2.78 12.78 13.47
N VAL A 73 2.18 12.38 12.35
CA VAL A 73 0.87 12.90 11.95
C VAL A 73 -0.09 12.37 13.01
N ARG A 74 -0.22 13.11 14.10
CA ARG A 74 -1.37 13.00 14.97
C ARG A 74 -2.54 13.46 14.10
N LEU A 75 -3.16 12.50 13.40
CA LEU A 75 -4.54 12.68 12.98
C LEU A 75 -5.27 13.08 14.26
N SER A 76 -5.61 14.35 14.37
CA SER A 76 -6.32 14.87 15.53
C SER A 76 -7.59 14.05 15.59
N ARG A 77 -7.66 13.13 16.57
CA ARG A 77 -8.87 12.35 16.84
C ARG A 77 -9.98 13.36 17.05
N SER A 78 -10.80 13.58 16.02
CA SER A 78 -12.06 14.26 16.23
C SER A 78 -12.85 13.35 17.18
N SER A 79 -13.37 13.92 18.25
CA SER A 79 -14.09 13.22 19.31
C SER A 79 -15.42 12.59 18.85
N ASN A 80 -15.66 12.51 17.54
CA ASN A 80 -16.94 12.18 16.91
C ASN A 80 -16.85 10.96 15.98
N PHE A 81 -16.06 9.94 16.33
CA PHE A 81 -16.10 8.66 15.61
C PHE A 81 -17.28 7.80 16.07
N GLY A 82 -18.50 8.25 15.73
CA GLY A 82 -19.57 7.31 15.44
C GLY A 82 -19.23 6.63 14.12
N ALA A 83 -18.73 5.39 14.17
CA ALA A 83 -18.51 4.46 13.06
C ALA A 83 -18.36 5.12 11.66
N LEU A 84 -17.12 5.32 11.19
CA LEU A 84 -16.90 5.65 9.78
C LEU A 84 -17.49 4.52 8.93
N ASN A 85 -18.64 4.78 8.33
CA ASN A 85 -19.21 3.95 7.30
C ASN A 85 -18.42 4.21 6.03
N PHE A 86 -17.40 3.39 5.75
CA PHE A 86 -16.60 3.45 4.51
C PHE A 86 -17.47 3.40 3.24
N HIS A 87 -18.72 2.95 3.35
CA HIS A 87 -19.69 2.99 2.25
C HIS A 87 -20.20 4.40 1.90
N LYS A 88 -20.06 5.38 2.80
CA LYS A 88 -20.51 6.77 2.64
C LYS A 88 -19.35 7.77 2.62
N VAL A 89 -18.11 7.29 2.61
CA VAL A 89 -16.95 8.17 2.54
C VAL A 89 -16.86 8.70 1.11
N ASP A 90 -16.92 10.03 0.98
CA ASP A 90 -16.56 10.71 -0.25
C ASP A 90 -15.04 10.61 -0.43
N MET A 91 -14.61 9.65 -1.24
CA MET A 91 -13.20 9.39 -1.47
C MET A 91 -12.51 10.54 -2.22
N ALA A 92 -13.25 11.39 -2.94
CA ALA A 92 -12.68 12.55 -3.60
C ALA A 92 -12.23 13.58 -2.57
N THR A 93 -13.12 13.93 -1.63
CA THR A 93 -12.79 14.87 -0.54
C THR A 93 -11.68 14.34 0.36
N LEU A 94 -11.68 13.05 0.68
CA LEU A 94 -10.62 12.46 1.49
C LEU A 94 -9.24 12.55 0.80
N CYS A 95 -9.20 12.35 -0.52
CA CYS A 95 -7.97 12.49 -1.30
C CYS A 95 -7.52 13.95 -1.39
N GLU A 96 -8.43 14.91 -1.55
CA GLU A 96 -8.12 16.34 -1.56
C GLU A 96 -7.59 16.81 -0.20
N ASP A 97 -8.19 16.36 0.90
CA ASP A 97 -7.74 16.69 2.26
C ASP A 97 -6.31 16.15 2.50
N LEU A 98 -6.04 14.91 2.11
CA LEU A 98 -4.71 14.30 2.21
C LEU A 98 -3.66 14.98 1.31
N GLN A 99 -4.08 15.56 0.17
CA GLN A 99 -3.19 16.32 -0.71
C GLN A 99 -2.97 17.76 -0.22
N SER A 100 -3.92 18.34 0.50
CA SER A 100 -3.82 19.68 1.08
C SER A 100 -2.85 19.76 2.27
N GLU A 101 -2.56 18.62 2.92
CA GLU A 101 -1.55 18.49 3.97
C GLU A 101 -0.13 18.20 3.43
N GLN A 102 0.21 18.73 2.25
CA GLN A 102 1.58 18.67 1.73
C GLN A 102 2.55 19.51 2.58
N PHE A 103 3.38 18.78 3.32
CA PHE A 103 4.66 19.14 3.91
C PHE A 103 5.40 20.29 3.19
N ILE A 104 5.64 21.38 3.91
CA ILE A 104 6.75 22.29 3.62
C ILE A 104 8.04 21.57 3.99
N VAL A 105 8.77 21.09 2.98
CA VAL A 105 10.17 20.69 3.14
C VAL A 105 11.02 21.95 2.95
N ARG A 106 11.65 22.43 4.03
CA ARG A 106 12.86 23.25 3.98
C ARG A 106 14.04 22.40 4.37
#